data_AF-A0A8F5C422-F1
#
_entry.id   AF-A0A8F5C422-F1
#
_cell.length_a   1.000
_cell.length_b   1.000
_cell.length_c   1.000
_cell.angle_alpha   90.00
_cell.angle_beta   90.00
_cell.angle_gamma   90.00
#
_symmetry.space_group_name_H-M   'P 1'
#
loop_
_entity.id
_entity.type
_entity.pdbx_description
1 polymer ?
#
loop_
_entity_poly.entity_id
_entity_poly.type
_entity_poly.pdbx_seq_one_letter_code
_entity_poly.pdbx_strand_id
1 'polypeptide(L)' 'MRKRREKGKLTVREAIVAILAAKGSATLDYLIEKTGYDRNLILVTISNMVKEGIITRGWMKYAGKKFRIYRLKGREELTK' A
#
# COMPACT_ATOMS: atom_id res chain seq x y z
N MET A 1 -4.16 -12.04 -21.18
CA MET A 1 -4.78 -13.06 -20.30
C MET A 1 -5.11 -12.44 -18.94
N ARG A 2 -6.39 -12.17 -18.64
CA ARG A 2 -6.82 -11.81 -17.28
C ARG A 2 -6.95 -13.12 -16.48
N LYS A 3 -6.07 -13.36 -15.50
CA LYS A 3 -6.19 -14.52 -14.60
C LYS A 3 -7.58 -14.47 -13.95
N ARG A 4 -8.36 -15.54 -14.15
CA ARG A 4 -9.66 -15.74 -13.51
C ARG A 4 -9.43 -15.67 -11.99
N ARG A 5 -9.99 -14.65 -11.32
CA ARG A 5 -9.88 -14.47 -9.86
C ARG A 5 -10.55 -15.66 -9.19
N GLU A 6 -9.78 -16.51 -8.51
CA GLU A 6 -10.35 -17.48 -7.57
C GLU A 6 -11.10 -16.70 -6.49
N LYS A 7 -12.37 -17.03 -6.26
CA LYS A 7 -13.14 -16.49 -5.13
C LYS A 7 -12.39 -16.88 -3.85
N GLY A 8 -11.67 -15.94 -3.20
CA GLY A 8 -11.13 -16.18 -1.87
C GLY A 8 -10.04 -15.24 -1.36
N LYS A 9 -9.03 -14.87 -2.16
CA LYS A 9 -7.91 -14.04 -1.67
C LYS A 9 -7.45 -13.01 -2.69
N LEU A 10 -7.44 -11.74 -2.28
CA LEU A 10 -6.82 -10.65 -3.04
C LEU A 10 -5.32 -10.93 -3.19
N THR A 11 -4.74 -10.62 -4.36
CA THR A 11 -3.29 -10.56 -4.48
C THR A 11 -2.71 -9.51 -3.52
N VAL A 12 -1.43 -9.63 -3.14
CA VAL A 12 -0.74 -8.66 -2.26
C VAL A 12 -0.94 -7.23 -2.75
N ARG A 13 -0.81 -7.03 -4.06
CA ARG A 13 -1.01 -5.74 -4.73
C ARG A 13 -2.44 -5.23 -4.57
N GLU A 14 -3.44 -6.06 -4.86
CA GLU A 14 -4.85 -5.69 -4.70
C GLU A 14 -5.19 -5.39 -3.23
N ALA A 15 -4.65 -6.15 -2.28
CA ALA A 15 -4.85 -5.93 -0.86
C ALA A 15 -4.24 -4.59 -0.40
N ILE A 16 -3.02 -4.27 -0.83
CA ILE A 16 -2.39 -2.97 -0.56
C ILE A 16 -3.24 -1.83 -1.14
N VAL A 17 -3.68 -1.94 -2.39
CA VAL A 17 -4.54 -0.91 -3.02
C VAL A 17 -5.84 -0.75 -2.26
N ALA A 18 -6.52 -1.83 -1.89
CA ALA A 18 -7.78 -1.78 -1.15
C ALA A 18 -7.61 -1.08 0.21
N ILE A 19 -6.54 -1.41 0.95
CA ILE A 19 -6.23 -0.76 2.23
C ILE A 19 -5.95 0.72 2.05
N LEU A 20 -5.11 1.09 1.08
CA LEU A 20 -4.76 2.49 0.85
C LEU A 20 -5.94 3.30 0.28
N ALA A 21 -6.83 2.67 -0.48
CA ALA A 21 -8.07 3.28 -0.97
C ALA A 21 -9.08 3.51 0.17
N ALA A 22 -9.14 2.66 1.18
CA ALA A 22 -9.97 2.90 2.36
C ALA A 22 -9.35 3.95 3.30
N LYS A 23 -8.07 3.78 3.69
CA LYS A 23 -7.42 4.53 4.78
C LYS A 23 -6.76 5.84 4.37
N GLY A 24 -6.40 6.01 3.09
CA GLY A 24 -5.64 7.17 2.59
C GLY A 24 -4.14 6.93 2.63
N SER A 25 -3.61 6.56 3.79
CA SER A 25 -2.19 6.23 3.95
C SER A 25 -1.96 5.13 4.96
N ALA A 26 -0.85 4.39 4.82
CA ALA A 26 -0.47 3.34 5.76
C ALA A 26 1.06 3.21 5.88
N THR A 27 1.53 2.73 7.03
CA THR A 27 2.91 2.30 7.24
C THR A 27 3.11 0.88 6.71
N LEU A 28 4.36 0.45 6.56
CA LEU A 28 4.68 -0.94 6.22
C LEU A 28 4.09 -1.93 7.25
N ASP A 29 4.27 -1.64 8.54
CA ASP A 29 3.81 -2.53 9.61
C ASP A 29 2.29 -2.69 9.59
N TYR A 30 1.54 -1.61 9.33
CA TYR A 30 0.09 -1.69 9.19
C TYR A 30 -0.32 -2.55 7.98
N LEU A 31 0.39 -2.45 6.86
CA LEU A 31 0.12 -3.27 5.69
C LEU A 31 0.41 -4.75 5.97
N ILE A 32 1.48 -5.07 6.71
CA ILE A 32 1.77 -6.44 7.16
C ILE A 32 0.65 -6.95 8.06
N GLU A 33 0.30 -6.19 9.09
CA GLU A 33 -0.73 -6.56 10.07
C GLU A 33 -2.08 -6.82 9.40
N LYS A 34 -2.51 -5.94 8.47
CA LYS A 34 -3.82 -6.07 7.83
C LYS A 34 -3.89 -7.08 6.71
N THR A 35 -2.79 -7.32 6.00
CA THR A 35 -2.81 -8.29 4.89
C THR A 35 -2.41 -9.70 5.32
N GLY A 36 -1.64 -9.84 6.41
CA GLY A 36 -1.07 -11.12 6.84
C GLY A 36 -0.02 -11.69 5.89
N TYR A 37 0.41 -10.93 4.88
CA TYR A 37 1.45 -11.36 3.94
C TYR A 37 2.85 -11.13 4.51
N ASP A 38 3.81 -11.89 3.97
CA ASP A 38 5.22 -11.76 4.32
C ASP A 38 5.74 -10.32 4.11
N ARG A 39 6.58 -9.87 5.04
CA ARG A 39 7.17 -8.52 5.04
C ARG A 39 7.94 -8.23 3.77
N ASN A 40 8.79 -9.16 3.32
CA ASN A 40 9.63 -8.95 2.14
C ASN A 40 8.78 -8.90 0.87
N LEU A 41 7.76 -9.76 0.78
CA LEU A 41 6.80 -9.74 -0.32
C LEU A 41 6.07 -8.39 -0.43
N ILE A 42 5.59 -7.84 0.70
CA ILE A 42 4.97 -6.52 0.73
C ILE A 42 5.99 -5.43 0.34
N LEU A 43 7.20 -5.47 0.88
CA LEU A 43 8.25 -4.49 0.56
C LEU A 43 8.60 -4.45 -0.92
N VAL A 44 8.80 -5.61 -1.55
CA VAL A 44 9.07 -5.72 -2.98
C VAL A 44 7.89 -5.21 -3.79
N THR A 45 6.67 -5.60 -3.41
CA THR A 45 5.44 -5.18 -4.09
C THR A 45 5.27 -3.66 -4.05
N ILE A 46 5.41 -3.04 -2.87
CA ILE A 46 5.35 -1.58 -2.72
C ILE A 46 6.46 -0.91 -3.53
N SER A 47 7.69 -1.42 -3.49
CA SER A 47 8.81 -0.84 -4.22
C SER A 47 8.55 -0.81 -5.72
N ASN A 48 7.98 -1.88 -6.27
CA ASN A 48 7.57 -1.94 -7.68
C ASN A 48 6.42 -0.97 -7.97
N MET A 49 5.40 -0.92 -7.11
CA MET A 49 4.28 0.03 -7.26
C MET A 49 4.72 1.50 -7.19
N VAL A 50 5.78 1.82 -6.45
CA VAL A 50 6.38 3.16 -6.46
C VAL A 50 7.08 3.44 -7.78
N LYS A 51 7.87 2.49 -8.30
CA LYS A 51 8.53 2.62 -9.61
C LYS A 51 7.51 2.80 -10.74
N GLU A 52 6.38 2.10 -10.66
CA GLU A 52 5.27 2.20 -11.60
C GLU A 52 4.42 3.47 -11.42
N GLY A 53 4.68 4.28 -10.39
CA GLY A 53 3.95 5.52 -10.14
C GLY A 53 2.52 5.32 -9.60
N ILE A 54 2.21 4.16 -9.02
CA ILE A 54 0.89 3.87 -8.44
C ILE A 54 0.83 4.30 -6.98
N ILE A 55 1.94 4.16 -6.28
CA ILE A 55 2.09 4.55 -4.88
C ILE A 55 3.11 5.67 -4.76
N THR A 56 2.83 6.66 -3.92
CA THR A 56 3.82 7.60 -3.42
C THR A 56 4.26 7.19 -2.02
N ARG A 57 5.48 7.57 -1.65
CA ARG A 57 6.03 7.32 -0.31
C ARG A 57 6.57 8.62 0.28
N GLY A 58 6.36 8.80 1.58
CA GLY A 58 6.81 9.99 2.30
C GLY A 58 7.23 9.67 3.73
N TRP A 59 7.88 10.63 4.37
CA TRP A 59 8.17 10.58 5.80
C TRP A 59 7.08 11.34 6.56
N MET A 60 6.57 10.74 7.62
CA MET A 60 5.64 11.38 8.55
C MET A 60 6.24 11.35 9.94
N LYS A 61 6.19 12.49 10.65
CA LYS A 61 6.59 12.57 12.05
C LYS A 61 5.35 12.39 12.92
N TYR A 62 5.38 11.41 13.81
CA TYR A 62 4.32 11.17 14.79
C TYR A 62 4.95 10.82 16.14
N ALA A 63 4.48 11.45 17.22
CA ALA A 63 5.01 11.25 18.57
C ALA A 63 6.56 11.29 18.66
N GLY A 64 7.18 12.27 17.98
CA GLY A 64 8.64 12.43 17.95
C GLY A 64 9.41 11.46 17.04
N LYS A 65 8.76 10.41 16.51
CA LYS A 65 9.39 9.41 15.65
C LYS A 65 9.05 9.63 14.18
N LYS A 66 9.97 9.27 13.28
CA LYS A 66 9.76 9.32 11.81
C LYS A 66 9.32 7.94 11.31
N PHE A 67 8.21 7.92 10.57
CA PHE A 67 7.67 6.72 9.94
C PHE A 67 7.62 6.91 8.43
N ARG A 68 7.88 5.83 7.69
CA ARG A 68 7.63 5.82 6.24
C ARG A 68 6.18 5.45 5.99
N ILE A 69 5.46 6.31 5.28
CA ILE A 69 4.07 6.13 4.90
C ILE A 69 3.94 6.00 3.39
N TYR A 70 2.93 5.24 2.97
CA TYR A 70 2.60 4.95 1.58
C TYR A 70 1.18 5.41 1.27
N ARG A 71 0.95 5.96 0.07
CA ARG A 71 -0.34 6.50 -0.41
C ARG A 71 -0.57 6.12 -1.87
N LEU A 72 -1.83 6.01 -2.29
CA LEU A 72 -2.15 5.93 -3.72
C LEU A 72 -1.88 7.28 -4.39
N LYS A 73 -1.13 7.28 -5.49
CA LYS A 73 -0.92 8.46 -6.33
C LYS A 73 -2.26 8.87 -6.95
N GLY A 74 -2.50 10.18 -7.08
CA GLY A 74 -3.75 10.73 -7.63
C GLY A 74 -4.90 10.85 -6.61
N ARG A 75 -4.84 10.18 -5.46
CA ARG A 75 -5.85 10.39 -4.40
C ARG A 75 -5.77 11.79 -3.77
N GLU A 76 -4.57 12.35 -3.66
CA GLU A 76 -4.36 13.71 -3.13
C GLU A 76 -5.04 14.78 -4.00
N GLU A 77 -5.27 14.50 -5.29
CA GLU A 77 -5.95 15.40 -6.24
C GLU A 77 -7.48 15.35 -6.11
N LEU A 78 -8.03 14.24 -5.60
CA LEU A 78 -9.48 14.03 -5.41
C LEU A 78 -10.04 14.64 -4.11
N THR A 79 -9.15 15.06 -3.20
CA THR A 79 -9.50 15.68 -1.91
C THR A 79 -9.31 17.21 -1.90
N LYS A 80 -8.98 17.80 -3.05
CA LYS A 80 -9.00 19.26 -3.27
C LYS A 80 -10.34 19.68 -3.85
#